data_AF-A0A413KCI5-F1
#
_entry.id   AF-A0A413KCI5-F1
#
_cell.length_a   1.000
_cell.length_b   1.000
_cell.length_c   1.000
_cell.angle_alpha   90.00
_cell.angle_beta   90.00
_cell.angle_gamma   90.00
#
_symmetry.space_group_name_H-M   'P 1'
#
loop_
_entity.id
_entity.type
_entity.pdbx_description
1 polymer ?
#
loop_
_entity_poly.entity_id
_entity_poly.type
_entity_poly.pdbx_seq_one_letter_code
_entity_poly.pdbx_strand_id
1 'polypeptide(L)'
;MKIFKLNDLLHLTDEEISRTKIRFMTNYNGTEPIKVFRRDPDELNTNWLLSRKRNDNGKDAEHLHKGNNVIGLVRLPENNDLWGLTCLKRIGTPLECPKEKSEDDDPYYVGYEGEELTEYRKFYGRVIVRYHKDAQQLIQYAEGLLDNLIVEKVLSSAESL
;
A
#
# COMPACT_ATOMS: atom_id res chain seq x y z
N MET A 1 6.83 -4.16 -28.43
CA MET A 1 6.79 -3.11 -27.39
C MET A 1 7.26 -3.75 -26.08
N LYS A 2 8.31 -3.24 -25.43
CA LYS A 2 8.80 -3.83 -24.18
C LYS A 2 7.82 -3.44 -23.07
N ILE A 3 7.20 -4.43 -22.44
CA ILE A 3 6.37 -4.20 -21.24
C ILE A 3 7.35 -3.91 -20.10
N PHE A 4 7.16 -2.79 -19.42
CA PHE A 4 7.98 -2.39 -18.28
C PHE A 4 7.17 -2.61 -17.00
N LYS A 5 7.68 -3.43 -16.09
CA LYS A 5 6.99 -3.88 -14.88
C LYS A 5 7.44 -3.09 -13.66
N LEU A 6 6.65 -3.08 -12.59
CA LEU A 6 7.03 -2.41 -11.36
C LEU A 6 8.35 -2.95 -10.79
N ASN A 7 8.61 -4.27 -10.87
CA ASN A 7 9.88 -4.81 -10.38
C ASN A 7 11.09 -4.44 -11.25
N ASP A 8 10.90 -4.01 -12.50
CA ASP A 8 12.00 -3.45 -13.30
C ASP A 8 12.48 -2.10 -12.75
N LEU A 9 11.72 -1.47 -11.84
CA LEU A 9 12.11 -0.26 -11.10
C LEU A 9 12.62 -0.56 -9.69
N LEU A 10 11.94 -1.47 -8.98
CA LEU A 10 12.23 -1.78 -7.59
C LEU A 10 13.38 -2.77 -7.43
N HIS A 11 13.64 -3.61 -8.42
CA HIS A 11 14.69 -4.64 -8.40
C HIS A 11 14.68 -5.50 -7.12
N LEU A 12 13.49 -5.83 -6.60
CA LEU A 12 13.35 -6.73 -5.47
C LEU A 12 13.82 -8.12 -5.88
N THR A 13 14.60 -8.75 -5.01
CA THR A 13 15.00 -10.16 -5.13
C THR A 13 13.82 -11.10 -4.88
N ASP A 14 13.90 -12.35 -5.34
CA ASP A 14 12.85 -13.34 -5.08
C ASP A 14 12.60 -13.54 -3.58
N GLU A 15 13.64 -13.49 -2.75
CA GLU A 15 13.50 -13.54 -1.28
C GLU A 15 12.69 -12.35 -0.76
N GLU A 16 12.99 -11.13 -1.21
CA GLU A 16 12.25 -9.94 -0.82
C GLU A 16 10.81 -9.98 -1.31
N ILE A 17 10.57 -10.43 -2.55
CA ILE A 17 9.24 -10.57 -3.14
C ILE A 17 8.38 -11.55 -2.32
N SER A 18 8.94 -12.71 -1.93
CA SER A 18 8.23 -13.70 -1.11
C SER A 18 7.78 -13.17 0.25
N ARG A 19 8.48 -12.15 0.76
CA ARG A 19 8.17 -11.44 2.03
C ARG A 19 7.53 -10.07 1.81
N THR A 20 7.08 -9.76 0.59
CA THR A 20 6.44 -8.49 0.26
C THR A 20 4.95 -8.68 0.01
N LYS A 21 4.15 -7.79 0.60
CA LYS A 21 2.73 -7.65 0.30
C LYS A 21 2.45 -6.32 -0.38
N ILE A 22 1.37 -6.25 -1.14
CA ILE A 22 0.89 -5.05 -1.80
C ILE A 22 -0.45 -4.71 -1.20
N ARG A 23 -0.59 -3.49 -0.69
CA ARG A 23 -1.85 -2.95 -0.20
C ARG A 23 -2.41 -1.94 -1.18
N PHE A 24 -3.58 -2.27 -1.72
CA PHE A 24 -4.37 -1.44 -2.60
C PHE A 24 -5.27 -0.53 -1.76
N MET A 25 -4.95 0.76 -1.72
CA MET A 25 -5.74 1.77 -1.02
C MET A 25 -6.84 2.26 -1.97
N THR A 26 -8.07 1.88 -1.65
CA THR A 26 -9.30 2.24 -2.37
C THR A 26 -10.17 3.17 -1.51
N ASN A 27 -11.29 3.63 -2.07
CA ASN A 27 -12.23 4.48 -1.33
C ASN A 27 -12.66 3.82 -0.02
N TYR A 28 -12.69 4.62 1.04
CA TYR A 28 -13.11 4.20 2.37
C TYR A 28 -13.99 5.30 2.98
N ASN A 29 -15.17 4.94 3.45
CA ASN A 29 -16.18 5.87 4.00
C ASN A 29 -16.42 7.12 3.12
N GLY A 30 -16.51 6.94 1.80
CA GLY A 30 -16.71 8.02 0.84
C GLY A 30 -15.48 8.90 0.56
N THR A 31 -14.34 8.61 1.21
CA THR A 31 -13.08 9.35 1.01
C THR A 31 -12.24 8.71 -0.07
N GLU A 32 -11.82 9.49 -1.07
CA GLU A 32 -10.89 9.06 -2.11
C GLU A 32 -9.45 9.07 -1.58
N PRO A 33 -8.70 7.96 -1.71
CA PRO A 33 -7.39 7.83 -1.08
C PRO A 33 -6.34 8.76 -1.71
N ILE A 34 -6.49 9.14 -2.99
CA ILE A 34 -5.59 10.11 -3.64
C ILE A 34 -5.72 11.51 -3.03
N LYS A 35 -6.93 11.90 -2.58
CA LYS A 35 -7.14 13.20 -1.91
C LYS A 35 -6.46 13.23 -0.54
N VAL A 36 -6.45 12.08 0.15
CA VAL A 36 -5.70 11.92 1.39
C VAL A 36 -4.21 12.03 1.12
N PHE A 37 -3.68 11.28 0.16
CA PHE A 37 -2.25 11.34 -0.20
C PHE A 37 -1.78 12.75 -0.55
N ARG A 38 -2.55 13.50 -1.36
CA ARG A 38 -2.20 14.87 -1.76
C ARG A 38 -2.23 15.86 -0.60
N ARG A 39 -3.11 15.64 0.38
CA ARG A 39 -3.23 16.50 1.57
C ARG A 39 -2.13 16.18 2.57
N ASP A 40 -1.96 14.90 2.89
CA ASP A 40 -1.03 14.37 3.86
C ASP A 40 -0.60 12.95 3.45
N PRO A 41 0.57 12.80 2.82
CA PRO A 41 1.11 11.50 2.46
C PRO A 41 1.30 10.57 3.65
N ASP A 42 1.62 11.10 4.84
CA ASP A 42 1.85 10.29 6.03
C ASP A 42 0.55 9.73 6.58
N GLU A 43 -0.56 10.46 6.47
CA GLU A 43 -1.89 9.95 6.80
C GLU A 43 -2.21 8.70 5.97
N LEU A 44 -1.98 8.72 4.65
CA LEU A 44 -2.24 7.54 3.82
C LEU A 44 -1.19 6.43 4.09
N ASN A 45 0.09 6.78 4.07
CA ASN A 45 1.20 5.84 4.16
C ASN A 45 1.42 5.26 5.57
N THR A 46 0.75 5.80 6.59
CA THR A 46 0.78 5.28 7.96
C THR A 46 -0.60 4.82 8.38
N ASN A 47 -1.59 5.72 8.38
CA ASN A 47 -2.89 5.41 8.96
C ASN A 47 -3.67 4.39 8.14
N TRP A 48 -3.56 4.45 6.80
CA TRP A 48 -4.28 3.55 5.91
C TRP A 48 -3.44 2.32 5.55
N LEU A 49 -2.16 2.53 5.21
CA LEU A 49 -1.27 1.43 4.81
C LEU A 49 -1.05 0.41 5.94
N LEU A 50 -0.86 0.90 7.16
CA LEU A 50 -0.59 0.07 8.35
C LEU A 50 -1.86 -0.13 9.18
N SER A 51 -3.03 0.16 8.60
CA SER A 51 -4.29 -0.03 9.29
C SER A 51 -4.56 -1.51 9.50
N ARG A 52 -5.12 -1.87 10.64
CA ARG A 52 -5.57 -3.23 10.94
C ARG A 52 -7.02 -3.17 11.35
N LYS A 53 -7.85 -4.05 10.78
CA LYS A 53 -9.22 -4.20 11.25
C LYS A 53 -9.22 -4.76 12.67
N ARG A 54 -9.97 -4.11 13.55
CA ARG A 54 -10.26 -4.61 14.91
C ARG A 54 -10.91 -5.98 14.82
N ASN A 55 -10.48 -6.87 15.70
CA ASN A 55 -10.91 -8.26 15.74
C ASN A 55 -10.91 -8.74 17.19
N ASP A 56 -12.07 -9.13 17.70
CA ASP A 56 -12.24 -9.61 19.08
C ASP A 56 -11.55 -10.96 19.35
N ASN A 57 -11.27 -11.74 18.31
CA ASN A 57 -10.60 -13.04 18.38
C ASN A 57 -9.07 -12.93 18.32
N GLY A 58 -8.50 -11.71 18.35
CA GLY A 58 -7.06 -11.46 18.41
C GLY A 58 -6.26 -11.80 17.14
N LYS A 59 -6.86 -12.45 16.13
CA LYS A 59 -6.19 -12.78 14.87
C LYS A 59 -5.80 -11.52 14.11
N ASP A 60 -4.64 -11.55 13.50
CA ASP A 60 -4.24 -10.56 12.52
C ASP A 60 -5.02 -10.81 11.22
N ALA A 61 -5.96 -9.90 10.89
CA ALA A 61 -6.79 -9.99 9.68
C ALA A 61 -6.02 -9.57 8.41
N GLU A 62 -4.98 -8.76 8.55
CA GLU A 62 -4.22 -8.20 7.43
C GLU A 62 -2.97 -9.04 7.11
N HIS A 63 -2.56 -9.88 8.07
CA HIS A 63 -1.42 -10.79 7.97
C HIS A 63 -0.11 -10.03 7.61
N LEU A 64 0.07 -8.82 8.14
CA LEU A 64 1.28 -8.03 7.96
C LEU A 64 2.27 -8.41 9.07
N HIS A 65 3.09 -9.42 8.79
CA HIS A 65 4.03 -9.95 9.77
C HIS A 65 5.29 -9.10 9.88
N LYS A 66 5.84 -9.01 11.09
CA LYS A 66 7.11 -8.34 11.37
C LYS A 66 8.21 -8.87 10.45
N GLY A 67 8.97 -7.95 9.86
CA GLY A 67 10.03 -8.27 8.91
C GLY A 67 9.57 -8.39 7.46
N ASN A 68 8.26 -8.44 7.17
CA ASN A 68 7.76 -8.35 5.80
C ASN A 68 7.82 -6.91 5.28
N ASN A 69 7.81 -6.75 3.96
CA ASN A 69 7.60 -5.45 3.33
C ASN A 69 6.14 -5.27 2.93
N VAL A 70 5.69 -4.02 2.88
CA VAL A 70 4.41 -3.63 2.29
C VAL A 70 4.61 -2.53 1.26
N ILE A 71 4.07 -2.72 0.05
CA ILE A 71 3.99 -1.73 -1.02
C ILE A 71 2.62 -1.06 -0.95
N GLY A 72 2.59 0.27 -0.88
CA GLY A 72 1.36 1.07 -0.97
C GLY A 72 1.04 1.46 -2.41
N LEU A 73 -0.14 1.06 -2.89
CA LEU A 73 -0.71 1.48 -4.17
C LEU A 73 -2.03 2.24 -3.99
N VAL A 74 -2.06 3.53 -4.33
CA VAL A 74 -3.26 4.38 -4.23
C VAL A 74 -4.06 4.36 -5.53
N ARG A 75 -5.38 4.15 -5.45
CA ARG A 75 -6.24 4.20 -6.65
C ARG A 75 -6.32 5.62 -7.21
N LEU A 76 -6.15 5.73 -8.53
CA LEU A 76 -6.31 6.98 -9.26
C LEU A 76 -7.76 7.13 -9.78
N PRO A 77 -8.35 8.34 -9.73
CA PRO A 77 -9.76 8.54 -10.05
C PRO A 77 -10.05 8.54 -11.55
N GLU A 78 -9.04 8.77 -12.40
CA GLU A 78 -9.20 8.81 -13.85
C GLU A 78 -9.48 7.44 -14.46
N ASN A 79 -9.01 6.36 -13.80
CA ASN A 79 -9.20 4.99 -14.24
C ASN A 79 -9.03 4.02 -13.06
N ASN A 80 -10.01 3.13 -12.85
CA ASN A 80 -10.02 2.14 -11.78
C ASN A 80 -8.87 1.11 -11.81
N ASP A 81 -8.18 1.00 -12.95
CA ASP A 81 -7.03 0.12 -13.14
C ASP A 81 -5.69 0.86 -12.96
N LEU A 82 -5.71 2.17 -12.72
CA LEU A 82 -4.50 2.95 -12.50
C LEU A 82 -4.25 3.15 -11.01
N TRP A 83 -2.99 2.92 -10.62
CA TRP A 83 -2.54 2.98 -9.25
C TRP A 83 -1.24 3.76 -9.14
N GLY A 84 -1.13 4.61 -8.13
CA GLY A 84 0.09 5.34 -7.80
C GLY A 84 0.90 4.62 -6.72
N LEU A 85 2.21 4.48 -6.92
CA LEU A 85 3.11 4.00 -5.88
C LEU A 85 3.31 5.10 -4.82
N THR A 86 2.91 4.86 -3.58
CA THR A 86 2.98 5.89 -2.51
C THR A 86 4.10 5.68 -1.52
N CYS A 87 4.44 4.44 -1.19
CA CYS A 87 5.57 4.09 -0.33
C CYS A 87 5.86 2.58 -0.37
N LEU A 88 7.06 2.20 0.09
CA LEU A 88 7.39 0.87 0.61
C LEU A 88 7.78 1.00 2.08
N LYS A 89 7.24 0.13 2.93
CA LYS A 89 7.61 0.06 4.35
C LYS A 89 8.00 -1.35 4.78
N ARG A 90 9.00 -1.47 5.66
CA ARG A 90 9.29 -2.68 6.42
C ARG A 90 8.37 -2.71 7.64
N ILE A 91 7.61 -3.79 7.79
CA ILE A 91 6.69 -3.98 8.91
C ILE A 91 7.49 -4.26 10.19
N GLY A 92 7.23 -3.44 11.21
CA GLY A 92 7.80 -3.55 12.54
C GLY A 92 6.92 -4.37 13.48
N THR A 93 6.87 -3.97 14.74
CA THR A 93 6.10 -4.67 15.76
C THR A 93 4.60 -4.41 15.58
N PRO A 94 3.73 -5.45 15.69
CA PRO A 94 2.29 -5.24 15.76
C PRO A 94 1.93 -4.41 16.99
N LEU A 95 1.02 -3.46 16.82
CA LEU A 95 0.52 -2.60 17.88
C LEU A 95 -0.71 -3.23 18.55
N GLU A 96 -0.89 -2.94 19.83
CA GLU A 96 -2.07 -3.40 20.58
C GLU A 96 -3.35 -2.73 20.06
N CYS A 97 -4.44 -3.49 20.03
CA CYS A 97 -5.75 -2.93 19.71
C CYS A 97 -6.18 -1.95 20.82
N PRO A 98 -6.59 -0.71 20.48
CA PRO A 98 -7.14 0.23 21.45
C PRO A 98 -8.31 -0.38 22.22
N LYS A 99 -8.35 -0.18 23.55
CA LYS A 99 -9.33 -0.78 24.47
C LYS A 99 -10.64 0.02 24.58
N GLU A 100 -10.55 1.34 24.38
CA GLU A 100 -11.69 2.24 24.41
C GLU A 100 -12.45 2.14 23.08
N LYS A 101 -13.76 1.91 23.16
CA LYS A 101 -14.64 1.76 22.00
C LYS A 101 -15.96 2.47 22.22
N SER A 102 -16.33 3.33 21.28
CA SER A 102 -17.72 3.71 21.03
C SER A 102 -18.29 2.89 19.86
N GLU A 103 -19.61 2.76 19.77
CA GLU A 103 -20.25 2.09 18.62
C GLU A 103 -20.01 2.84 17.29
N ASP A 104 -19.66 4.13 17.37
CA ASP A 104 -19.41 5.01 16.22
C ASP A 104 -17.92 5.03 15.80
N ASP A 105 -17.04 4.30 16.49
CA ASP A 105 -15.62 4.30 16.19
C ASP A 105 -15.30 3.59 14.88
N ASP A 106 -14.29 4.10 14.18
CA ASP A 106 -13.73 3.42 13.02
C ASP A 106 -13.24 2.01 13.40
N PRO A 107 -13.65 0.96 12.66
CA PRO A 107 -13.22 -0.40 12.93
C PRO A 107 -11.74 -0.64 12.60
N TYR A 108 -11.02 0.33 12.02
CA TYR A 108 -9.60 0.28 11.75
C TYR A 108 -8.80 1.21 12.67
N TYR A 109 -7.58 0.78 12.98
CA TYR A 109 -6.59 1.55 13.73
C TYR A 109 -5.21 1.27 13.14
N VAL A 110 -4.21 2.09 13.47
CA VAL A 110 -2.81 1.80 13.10
C VAL A 110 -2.36 0.57 13.89
N GLY A 111 -2.23 -0.56 13.19
CA GLY A 111 -1.98 -1.87 13.81
C GLY A 111 -0.54 -2.34 13.74
N TYR A 112 0.34 -1.60 13.06
CA TYR A 112 1.74 -1.97 12.88
C TYR A 112 2.62 -0.73 12.93
N GLU A 113 3.81 -0.90 13.50
CA GLU A 113 4.94 -0.04 13.18
C GLU A 113 5.38 -0.28 11.72
N GLY A 114 5.92 0.75 11.07
CA GLY A 114 6.44 0.61 9.73
C GLY A 114 7.56 1.60 9.47
N GLU A 115 8.71 1.10 9.04
CA GLU A 115 9.87 1.91 8.65
C GLU A 115 9.88 2.08 7.13
N GLU A 116 10.03 3.32 6.65
CA GLU A 116 10.10 3.59 5.21
C GLU A 116 11.42 3.08 4.61
N LEU A 117 11.32 2.36 3.49
CA LEU A 117 12.47 1.96 2.68
C LEU A 117 12.91 3.14 1.80
N THR A 118 13.84 3.94 2.32
CA THR A 118 14.24 5.23 1.73
C THR A 118 14.92 5.11 0.36
N GLU A 119 15.49 3.96 0.02
CA GLU A 119 16.13 3.67 -1.26
C GLU A 119 15.16 3.76 -2.46
N TYR A 120 13.86 3.58 -2.22
CA TYR A 120 12.81 3.68 -3.24
C TYR A 120 12.11 5.04 -3.28
N ARG A 121 12.50 5.99 -2.41
CA ARG A 121 11.81 7.28 -2.25
C ARG A 121 11.70 8.09 -3.53
N LYS A 122 12.64 7.92 -4.46
CA LYS A 122 12.62 8.56 -5.80
C LYS A 122 11.41 8.16 -6.66
N PHE A 123 10.73 7.06 -6.33
CA PHE A 123 9.57 6.52 -7.06
C PHE A 123 8.23 6.88 -6.41
N TYR A 124 8.22 7.20 -5.12
CA TYR A 124 7.00 7.50 -4.37
C TYR A 124 6.33 8.76 -4.91
N GLY A 125 5.02 8.68 -5.11
CA GLY A 125 4.23 9.75 -5.71
C GLY A 125 4.49 9.97 -7.20
N ARG A 126 5.30 9.12 -7.87
CA ARG A 126 5.74 9.35 -9.25
C ARG A 126 5.49 8.19 -10.19
N VAL A 127 5.50 6.95 -9.69
CA VAL A 127 5.26 5.77 -10.53
C VAL A 127 3.76 5.48 -10.56
N ILE A 128 3.21 5.46 -11.78
CA ILE A 128 1.85 5.02 -12.06
C ILE A 128 1.92 3.66 -12.72
N VAL A 129 1.21 2.69 -12.15
CA VAL A 129 1.08 1.34 -12.68
C VAL A 129 -0.36 1.05 -13.09
N ARG A 130 -0.51 0.19 -14.09
CA ARG A 130 -1.78 -0.35 -14.56
C ARG A 130 -1.92 -1.78 -14.05
N TYR A 131 -3.04 -2.05 -13.38
CA TYR A 131 -3.42 -3.37 -12.91
C TYR A 131 -4.93 -3.46 -12.69
N HIS A 132 -5.58 -4.40 -13.36
CA HIS A 132 -7.00 -4.70 -13.15
C HIS A 132 -7.16 -5.59 -11.91
N LYS A 133 -7.84 -5.06 -10.89
CA LYS A 133 -8.00 -5.77 -9.61
C LYS A 133 -9.38 -6.44 -9.53
N ASP A 134 -9.41 -7.74 -9.80
CA ASP A 134 -10.61 -8.57 -9.66
C ASP A 134 -10.86 -9.02 -8.21
N ALA A 135 -9.79 -9.22 -7.45
CA ALA A 135 -9.87 -9.72 -6.08
C ALA A 135 -10.52 -8.68 -5.15
N GLN A 136 -11.38 -9.09 -4.22
CA GLN A 136 -11.93 -8.19 -3.21
C GLN A 136 -10.89 -7.80 -2.14
N GLN A 137 -9.91 -8.67 -1.87
CA GLN A 137 -8.89 -8.46 -0.84
C GLN A 137 -8.06 -7.20 -1.11
N LEU A 138 -7.87 -6.36 -0.10
CA LEU A 138 -7.08 -5.12 -0.22
C LEU A 138 -5.59 -5.37 -0.14
N ILE A 139 -5.17 -6.47 0.50
CA ILE A 139 -3.77 -6.85 0.68
C ILE A 139 -3.54 -8.18 -0.02
N GLN A 140 -2.51 -8.25 -0.86
CA GLN A 140 -2.14 -9.44 -1.62
C GLN A 140 -0.62 -9.65 -1.55
N TYR A 141 -0.16 -10.89 -1.74
CA TYR A 141 1.28 -11.15 -1.87
C TYR A 141 1.82 -10.54 -3.17
N ALA A 142 3.05 -10.02 -3.11
CA ALA A 142 3.71 -9.49 -4.29
C ALA A 142 4.18 -10.61 -5.24
N GLU A 143 4.44 -11.81 -4.71
CA GLU A 143 4.80 -12.98 -5.50
C GLU A 143 3.73 -13.26 -6.57
N GLY A 144 4.16 -13.34 -7.83
CA GLY A 144 3.29 -13.49 -9.01
C GLY A 144 2.49 -12.23 -9.39
N LEU A 145 2.14 -11.36 -8.44
CA LEU A 145 1.40 -10.12 -8.68
C LEU A 145 2.28 -8.99 -9.23
N LEU A 146 3.52 -8.88 -8.75
CA LEU A 146 4.43 -7.79 -9.09
C LEU A 146 4.76 -7.75 -10.59
N ASP A 147 4.74 -8.91 -11.24
CA ASP A 147 4.91 -9.07 -12.69
C ASP A 147 3.73 -8.58 -13.52
N ASN A 148 2.55 -8.45 -12.91
CA ASN A 148 1.32 -7.98 -13.56
C ASN A 148 1.10 -6.48 -13.40
N LEU A 149 1.91 -5.81 -12.56
CA LEU A 149 1.88 -4.36 -12.37
C LEU A 149 2.72 -3.69 -13.47
N ILE A 150 2.07 -3.29 -14.56
CA ILE A 150 2.71 -2.66 -15.72
C ILE A 150 2.89 -1.17 -15.43
N VAL A 151 4.09 -0.64 -15.57
CA VAL A 151 4.36 0.79 -15.43
C VAL A 151 3.77 1.53 -16.63
N GLU A 152 2.78 2.38 -16.35
CA GLU A 152 2.11 3.22 -17.35
C GLU A 152 2.89 4.53 -17.55
N LYS A 153 3.32 5.15 -16.45
CA LYS A 153 4.02 6.44 -16.47
C LYS A 153 4.93 6.58 -15.26
N VAL A 154 6.07 7.23 -15.46
CA VAL A 154 6.90 7.76 -14.38
C VAL A 154 6.89 9.27 -14.50
N LEU A 155 6.35 9.96 -13.49
CA LEU A 155 6.28 11.42 -13.44
C LEU A 155 7.68 12.02 -13.29
N SER A 156 7.90 13.18 -13.91
CA SER A 156 9.15 13.92 -13.77
C SER A 156 9.31 14.45 -12.34
N SER A 157 10.50 14.92 -11.95
CA SER A 157 10.69 15.46 -10.59
C SER A 157 9.87 16.74 -10.32
N ALA A 158 9.38 17.41 -11.36
CA ALA A 158 8.51 18.58 -11.27
C ALA A 158 7.03 18.20 -11.12
N GLU A 159 6.68 16.92 -11.33
CA GLU A 159 5.33 16.38 -11.27
C GLU A 159 5.26 15.36 -10.12
N SER A 160 4.22 15.46 -9.30
CA SER A 160 3.88 14.44 -8.30
C SER A 160 2.39 14.19 -8.39
N LEU A 161 1.99 12.97 -8.00
CA LEU A 161 0.59 12.58 -7.88
C LEU A 161 -0.25 13.56 -7.08
#